data_AF-A0A960B0J7-F1
#
_entry.id   AF-A0A960B0J7-F1
#
_cell.length_a   1.000
_cell.length_b   1.000
_cell.length_c   1.000
_cell.angle_alpha   90.00
_cell.angle_beta   90.00
_cell.angle_gamma   90.00
#
_symmetry.space_group_name_H-M   'P 1'
#
loop_
_entity.id
_entity.type
_entity.pdbx_description
1 polymer ?
#
loop_
_entity_poly.entity_id
_entity_poly.type
_entity_poly.pdbx_seq_one_letter_code
_entity_poly.pdbx_strand_id
1 'polypeptide(L)' 'ALGEFGATITFAGSLQGRTRTLPLEIYLRRETDAPGAVALSLVLVVVAVVVIGVTRQGRSPR' A
#
# COMPACT_ATOMS: atom_id res chain seq x y z
N ALA A 1 8.94 3.34 9.55
CA ALA A 1 7.62 2.87 9.04
C ALA A 1 7.62 1.42 8.54
N LEU A 2 8.72 0.84 8.03
CA LEU A 2 8.76 -0.57 7.56
C LEU A 2 8.25 -1.60 8.60
N GLY A 3 8.33 -1.29 9.91
CA GLY A 3 7.80 -2.14 10.99
C GLY A 3 6.28 -2.06 11.25
N GLU A 4 5.57 -1.06 10.74
CA GLU A 4 4.11 -0.90 10.95
C GLU A 4 3.31 -2.01 10.25
N PHE A 5 3.83 -2.52 9.14
CA PHE A 5 3.22 -3.60 8.39
C PHE A 5 3.19 -4.91 9.20
N GLY A 6 4.32 -5.26 9.81
CA GLY A 6 4.44 -6.42 10.69
C GLY A 6 3.65 -6.24 11.99
N ALA A 7 3.69 -5.04 12.59
CA ALA A 7 2.90 -4.74 13.79
C ALA A 7 1.39 -4.92 13.54
N THR A 8 0.89 -4.49 12.39
CA THR A 8 -0.54 -4.59 12.05
C THR A 8 -0.99 -6.05 11.88
N ILE A 9 -0.24 -6.89 11.15
CA ILE A 9 -0.61 -8.30 10.96
C ILE A 9 -0.52 -9.07 12.29
N THR A 10 0.56 -8.89 13.05
CA THR A 10 0.82 -9.68 14.26
C THR A 10 -0.13 -9.33 15.40
N PHE A 11 -0.54 -8.07 15.54
CA PHE A 11 -1.37 -7.62 16.66
C PHE A 11 -2.83 -7.32 16.31
N ALA A 12 -3.12 -6.82 15.10
CA ALA A 12 -4.49 -6.42 14.72
C ALA A 12 -5.20 -7.44 13.82
N GLY A 13 -4.46 -8.34 13.15
CA GLY A 13 -5.01 -9.22 12.13
C GLY A 13 -5.68 -8.46 10.97
N SER A 14 -6.37 -9.17 10.07
CA SER A 14 -7.25 -8.51 9.07
C SER A 14 -8.37 -9.42 8.60
N LEU A 15 -9.54 -8.84 8.35
CA LEU A 15 -10.66 -9.52 7.69
C LEU A 15 -10.68 -9.14 6.20
N GLN A 16 -10.74 -10.15 5.34
CA GLN A 16 -10.85 -9.95 3.89
C GLN A 16 -12.05 -9.04 3.57
N GLY A 17 -11.80 -7.97 2.81
CA GLY A 17 -12.85 -7.05 2.37
C GLY A 17 -13.42 -6.09 3.43
N ARG A 18 -12.94 -6.12 4.68
CA ARG A 18 -13.35 -5.16 5.73
C ARG A 18 -12.18 -4.30 6.19
N THR A 19 -11.22 -4.92 6.86
CA THR A 19 -10.07 -4.24 7.48
C THR A 19 -8.77 -4.57 6.75
N ARG A 20 -8.85 -5.15 5.56
CA ARG A 20 -7.68 -5.48 4.76
C ARG A 20 -7.12 -4.24 4.10
N THR A 21 -5.90 -3.90 4.49
CA THR A 21 -5.15 -2.81 3.86
C THR A 21 -4.58 -3.26 2.52
N LEU A 22 -4.39 -2.32 1.59
CA LEU A 22 -3.83 -2.60 0.26
C LEU A 22 -2.47 -3.32 0.31
N PRO A 23 -1.53 -2.98 1.20
CA PRO A 23 -0.26 -3.70 1.23
C PRO A 23 -0.40 -5.14 1.75
N LEU A 24 -1.41 -5.42 2.59
CA LEU A 24 -1.72 -6.79 3.04
C LEU A 24 -2.36 -7.64 1.94
N GLU A 25 -3.23 -7.05 1.13
CA GLU A 25 -3.78 -7.71 -0.06
C GLU A 25 -2.67 -8.05 -1.07
N ILE A 26 -1.70 -7.16 -1.26
CA ILE A 26 -0.52 -7.42 -2.11
C ILE A 26 0.32 -8.59 -1.54
N TYR A 27 0.56 -8.60 -0.23
CA TYR A 27 1.32 -9.67 0.43
C TYR A 27 0.65 -11.04 0.21
N LEU A 28 -0.66 -11.13 0.43
CA LEU A 28 -1.40 -12.38 0.26
C LEU A 28 -1.52 -12.81 -1.21
N ARG A 29 -1.73 -11.87 -2.13
CA ARG A 29 -1.73 -12.18 -3.57
C ARG A 29 -0.37 -12.63 -4.06
N ARG A 30 0.73 -12.18 -3.47
CA ARG A 30 2.06 -12.64 -3.87
C ARG A 30 2.20 -14.17 -3.75
N GLU A 31 1.52 -14.78 -2.79
CA GLU A 31 1.56 -16.23 -2.54
C GLU A 31 0.76 -17.03 -3.59
N THR A 32 -0.29 -16.45 -4.18
CA THR A 32 -1.22 -17.14 -5.09
C THR A 32 -1.16 -16.66 -6.55
N ASP A 33 -0.78 -15.40 -6.77
CA ASP A 33 -0.71 -14.68 -8.05
C ASP A 33 0.35 -13.55 -7.97
N ALA A 34 1.61 -13.93 -8.17
CA ALA A 34 2.73 -13.00 -8.14
C ALA A 34 2.63 -11.88 -9.21
N PRO A 35 2.23 -12.13 -10.47
CA PRO A 35 2.00 -11.08 -11.45
C PRO A 35 0.95 -10.06 -11.00
N GLY A 36 -0.19 -10.52 -10.46
CA GLY A 36 -1.23 -9.63 -9.94
C GLY A 36 -0.78 -8.80 -8.74
N ALA A 37 0.05 -9.37 -7.86
CA ALA A 37 0.64 -8.65 -6.73
C ALA A 37 1.58 -7.51 -7.18
N VAL A 38 2.39 -7.75 -8.23
CA VAL A 38 3.26 -6.71 -8.81
C VAL A 38 2.44 -5.59 -9.44
N ALA A 39 1.41 -5.95 -10.23
CA ALA A 39 0.53 -4.96 -10.85
C ALA A 39 -0.13 -4.04 -9.81
N LEU A 40 -0.68 -4.61 -8.74
CA LEU A 40 -1.26 -3.84 -7.64
C LEU A 40 -0.24 -2.96 -6.91
N SER A 41 0.97 -3.46 -6.71
CA SER A 41 2.07 -2.69 -6.11
C SER A 41 2.42 -1.46 -6.95
N LEU A 42 2.49 -1.61 -8.27
CA LEU A 42 2.77 -0.51 -9.19
C LEU A 42 1.66 0.55 -9.15
N VAL A 43 0.39 0.14 -9.13
CA VAL A 43 -0.74 1.05 -8.98
C VAL A 43 -0.62 1.86 -7.68
N LEU A 44 -0.33 1.20 -6.57
CA LEU A 44 -0.20 1.86 -5.26
C LEU A 44 0.96 2.88 -5.26
N VAL A 45 2.11 2.54 -5.87
CA VAL A 45 3.25 3.44 -6.00
C VAL A 45 2.90 4.65 -6.86
N VAL A 46 2.24 4.45 -8.01
CA VAL A 46 1.81 5.55 -8.88
C VAL A 46 0.88 6.50 -8.14
N VAL A 47 -0.11 5.97 -7.42
CA VAL A 47 -1.02 6.79 -6.59
C VAL A 47 -0.24 7.58 -5.54
N ALA A 48 0.70 6.96 -4.85
CA ALA A 48 1.53 7.63 -3.85
C ALA A 48 2.35 8.78 -4.48
N VAL A 49 2.99 8.53 -5.62
CA VAL A 49 3.76 9.57 -6.35
C VAL A 49 2.87 10.71 -6.80
N VAL A 50 1.67 10.42 -7.33
CA VAL A 50 0.70 11.45 -7.72
C VAL A 50 0.27 12.30 -6.53
N VAL A 51 -0.12 11.68 -5.41
CA VAL A 51 -0.51 12.40 -4.19
C VAL A 51 0.64 13.27 -3.68
N ILE A 52 1.87 12.74 -3.66
CA ILE A 52 3.06 13.50 -3.24
C ILE A 52 3.34 14.64 -4.22
N GLY A 53 3.25 14.41 -5.52
CA GLY A 53 3.49 15.42 -6.56
C GLY A 53 2.50 16.58 -6.45
N VAL A 54 1.21 16.27 -6.37
CA VAL A 54 0.14 17.26 -6.20
C VAL A 54 0.31 18.06 -4.90
N THR A 55 0.58 17.38 -3.79
CA THR A 55 0.75 18.06 -2.49
C THR A 55 2.03 18.88 -2.40
N ARG A 56 3.10 18.50 -3.13
CA ARG A 56 4.34 19.29 -3.23
C ARG A 56 4.18 20.51 -4.14
N GLN A 57 3.42 20.40 -5.24
CA GLN A 57 3.14 21.53 -6.13
C GLN A 57 2.42 22.68 -5.41
N GLY A 58 1.53 22.36 -4.47
CA GLY A 58 0.83 23.35 -3.64
C GLY A 58 1.69 24.00 -2.55
N ARG A 59 2.87 23.45 -2.25
CA ARG A 59 3.83 23.99 -1.26
C ARG A 59 5.00 24.73 -1.89
N SER A 60 4.95 25.03 -3.18
CA SER A 60 5.99 25.84 -3.84
C SER A 60 6.24 27.11 -3.01
N PRO A 61 7.42 27.25 -2.39
CA PRO A 61 7.72 28.32 -1.46
C PRO A 61 7.77 29.62 -2.24
N ARG A 62 6.92 30.57 -1.85
CA ARG A 62 7.06 31.98 -2.22
C ARG A 62 8.04 32.64 -1.26
#